data_AF-A0ABC9DJH4-F1
#
_entry.id   AF-A0ABC9DJH4-F1
#
_cell.length_a   1.000
_cell.length_b   1.000
_cell.length_c   1.000
_cell.angle_alpha   90.00
_cell.angle_beta   90.00
_cell.angle_gamma   90.00
#
_symmetry.space_group_name_H-M   'P 1'
#
loop_
_entity.id
_entity.type
_entity.pdbx_description
1 polymer ?
#
loop_
_entity_poly.entity_id
_entity_poly.type
_entity_poly.pdbx_seq_one_letter_code
_entity_poly.pdbx_strand_id
1 'polypeptide(L)'
;MDKGKSVVTELAASLRDVRVTPRQSPKPKSFLPSPSFYSFSKKAKPRKLVSLCLGTLGQHLEDIITDISEFAAFFPPHIKLAIMSIARRRRLLNDEVLTSLAESSWEILDVSGSDVTDVGLATVANVCSNLRAIDISRCEKITTAGVSEIVSRCPSLEILRCGGCPRSEFTARRCLNLLKPKLNTLEEDSWEELDTLDIGGGAESLRWLVWPKIDDNSKETLAAECPRVTINPQPSPYDLSGSRVPVEALASVPLDHSIVEDIDPKTWAVSAAPRRPVAPPNPNAPPEIPIAERFRLAYVEREARLAPKRAKRERQQRRRAERDYMMNDIDARSVALAAQASRNLRKS
;
A
#
# COMPACT_ATOMS: atom_id res chain seq x y z
N MET A 1 -8.85 35.95 -37.01
CA MET A 1 -8.60 35.24 -35.74
C MET A 1 -7.40 35.89 -35.03
N ASP A 2 -7.45 37.19 -34.75
CA ASP A 2 -6.31 37.92 -34.13
C ASP A 2 -6.42 38.11 -32.60
N LYS A 3 -7.53 37.71 -31.98
CA LYS A 3 -7.68 37.86 -30.52
C LYS A 3 -7.00 36.78 -29.69
N GLY A 4 -6.63 35.65 -30.28
CA GLY A 4 -5.92 34.56 -29.59
C GLY A 4 -4.39 34.75 -29.51
N LYS A 5 -3.79 35.47 -30.47
CA LYS A 5 -2.36 35.78 -30.46
C LYS A 5 -2.03 36.84 -29.40
N SER A 6 -2.92 37.81 -29.18
CA SER A 6 -2.74 38.90 -28.20
C SER A 6 -2.55 38.39 -26.76
N VAL A 7 -3.34 37.39 -26.35
CA VAL A 7 -3.30 36.87 -24.97
C VAL A 7 -2.02 36.06 -24.73
N VAL A 8 -1.55 35.32 -25.74
CA VAL A 8 -0.29 34.56 -25.65
C VAL A 8 0.91 35.50 -25.67
N THR A 9 0.85 36.60 -26.44
CA THR A 9 1.91 37.63 -26.43
C THR A 9 1.93 38.46 -25.14
N GLU A 10 0.78 38.74 -24.51
CA GLU A 10 0.70 39.39 -23.19
C GLU A 10 1.23 38.47 -22.07
N LEU A 11 0.88 37.18 -22.09
CA LEU A 11 1.42 36.20 -21.13
C LEU A 11 2.94 36.02 -21.30
N ALA A 12 3.45 36.01 -22.52
CA ALA A 12 4.88 35.91 -22.81
C ALA A 12 5.66 37.21 -22.51
N ALA A 13 5.00 38.37 -22.51
CA ALA A 13 5.59 39.63 -22.03
C ALA A 13 5.63 39.68 -20.49
N SER A 14 4.61 39.18 -19.82
CA SER A 14 4.53 39.16 -18.35
C SER A 14 5.49 38.16 -17.69
N LEU A 15 6.03 37.19 -18.44
CA LEU A 15 7.02 36.21 -17.97
C LEU A 15 8.48 36.63 -18.23
N ARG A 16 8.72 37.72 -18.98
CA ARG A 16 10.08 38.18 -19.33
C ARG A 16 10.83 38.87 -18.19
N ASP A 17 10.11 39.35 -17.17
CA ASP A 17 10.72 39.94 -15.96
C ASP A 17 10.85 38.94 -14.80
N VAL A 18 10.47 37.68 -15.00
CA VAL A 18 10.78 36.61 -14.04
C VAL A 18 12.23 36.19 -14.23
N ARG A 19 13.14 36.95 -13.62
CA ARG A 19 14.54 36.52 -13.45
C ARG A 19 14.56 35.27 -12.58
N VAL A 20 14.59 34.11 -13.22
CA VAL A 20 15.05 32.87 -12.59
C VAL A 20 16.55 33.02 -12.41
N THR A 21 16.97 33.51 -11.24
CA THR A 21 18.37 33.39 -10.82
C THR A 21 18.70 31.89 -10.76
N PRO A 22 19.76 31.40 -11.42
CA PRO A 22 20.18 30.03 -11.24
C PRO A 22 20.62 29.89 -9.78
N ARG A 23 19.90 29.05 -9.03
CA ARG A 23 20.26 28.75 -7.65
C ARG A 23 21.63 28.08 -7.68
N GLN A 24 22.61 28.79 -7.13
CA GLN A 24 23.95 28.29 -6.88
C GLN A 24 23.89 26.97 -6.11
N SER A 25 24.83 26.09 -6.44
CA SER A 25 25.09 24.82 -5.76
C SER A 25 25.17 24.98 -4.24
N PRO A 26 24.51 24.12 -3.45
CA PRO A 26 24.84 24.03 -2.04
C PRO A 26 26.12 23.18 -1.92
N LYS A 27 27.20 23.81 -1.43
CA LYS A 27 28.32 23.09 -0.80
C LYS A 27 27.78 22.21 0.34
N PRO A 28 28.43 21.06 0.63
CA PRO A 28 27.85 20.03 1.47
C PRO A 28 27.90 20.47 2.93
N LYS A 29 26.79 20.31 3.65
CA LYS A 29 26.78 20.13 5.11
C LYS A 29 25.41 19.70 5.64
N SER A 30 25.51 18.80 6.61
CA SER A 30 24.53 18.32 7.59
C SER A 30 23.42 17.37 7.12
N PHE A 31 23.65 16.11 7.48
CA PHE A 31 22.71 15.00 7.50
C PHE A 31 21.44 15.32 8.32
N LEU A 32 20.29 15.03 7.71
CA LEU A 32 18.96 14.98 8.33
C LEU A 32 18.25 13.71 7.79
N PRO A 33 17.23 13.20 8.50
CA PRO A 33 17.17 11.82 8.99
C PRO A 33 16.77 10.78 7.94
N SER A 34 17.25 9.55 8.14
CA SER A 34 16.76 8.35 7.45
C SER A 34 15.23 8.27 7.55
N PRO A 35 14.49 8.19 6.43
CA PRO A 35 13.04 8.11 6.45
C PRO A 35 12.61 6.71 6.91
N SER A 36 11.47 6.63 7.62
CA SER A 36 10.66 5.40 7.67
C SER A 36 10.41 4.92 6.24
N PHE A 37 10.26 3.61 6.03
CA PHE A 37 9.91 3.02 4.72
C PHE A 37 8.66 3.70 4.11
N TYR A 38 7.81 4.28 4.97
CA TYR A 38 6.90 5.35 4.57
C TYR A 38 7.45 6.73 4.93
N SER A 39 8.13 7.39 3.98
CA SER A 39 8.24 8.84 3.99
C SER A 39 6.89 9.46 3.62
N PHE A 40 5.89 9.35 4.50
CA PHE A 40 4.80 10.30 4.46
C PHE A 40 5.41 11.66 4.77
N SER A 41 5.47 12.51 3.75
CA SER A 41 5.75 13.93 3.90
C SER A 41 5.02 14.43 5.16
N LYS A 42 5.76 15.05 6.08
CA LYS A 42 5.21 15.66 7.32
C LYS A 42 4.23 16.82 7.04
N LYS A 43 3.61 16.90 5.86
CA LYS A 43 2.60 17.90 5.49
C LYS A 43 1.57 17.31 4.51
N ALA A 44 0.49 16.76 5.07
CA ALA A 44 -0.90 17.16 4.77
C ALA A 44 -1.88 16.34 5.62
N LYS A 45 -2.31 16.86 6.78
CA LYS A 45 -3.51 16.36 7.46
C LYS A 45 -4.74 16.76 6.63
N PRO A 46 -5.46 15.77 6.09
CA PRO A 46 -6.88 15.65 6.42
C PRO A 46 -7.27 14.16 6.56
N ARG A 47 -7.05 13.55 7.74
CA ARG A 47 -7.26 12.09 7.92
C ARG A 47 -8.49 11.68 8.72
N LYS A 48 -9.24 12.62 9.32
CA LYS A 48 -10.35 12.28 10.24
C LYS A 48 -11.45 11.44 9.60
N LEU A 49 -11.82 11.69 8.34
CA LEU A 49 -12.89 10.92 7.70
C LEU A 49 -12.40 9.52 7.30
N VAL A 50 -11.21 9.41 6.69
CA VAL A 50 -10.63 8.11 6.31
C VAL A 50 -10.40 7.26 7.55
N SER A 51 -9.86 7.84 8.62
CA SER A 51 -9.65 7.13 9.88
C SER A 51 -10.97 6.71 10.52
N LEU A 52 -11.99 7.57 10.51
CA LEU A 52 -13.33 7.21 10.97
C LEU A 52 -13.91 6.05 10.14
N CYS A 53 -13.83 6.11 8.81
CA CYS A 53 -14.30 5.05 7.93
C CYS A 53 -13.56 3.73 8.16
N LEU A 54 -12.23 3.76 8.29
CA LEU A 54 -11.43 2.58 8.62
C LEU A 54 -11.76 2.04 10.02
N GLY A 55 -12.04 2.92 10.98
CA GLY A 55 -12.54 2.54 12.29
C GLY A 55 -13.88 1.81 12.22
N THR A 56 -14.86 2.35 11.48
CA THR A 56 -16.17 1.70 11.26
C THR A 56 -16.05 0.40 10.48
N LEU A 57 -15.27 0.35 9.40
CA LEU A 57 -14.98 -0.89 8.67
C LEU A 57 -14.32 -1.91 9.59
N GLY A 58 -13.36 -1.44 10.38
CA GLY A 58 -12.67 -2.24 11.38
C GLY A 58 -13.61 -2.78 12.45
N GLN A 59 -14.66 -2.05 12.85
CA GLN A 59 -15.69 -2.48 13.80
C GLN A 59 -16.52 -3.64 13.25
N HIS A 60 -16.91 -3.53 11.99
CA HIS A 60 -17.76 -4.51 11.27
C HIS A 60 -16.96 -5.52 10.47
N LEU A 61 -15.65 -5.62 10.71
CA LEU A 61 -14.77 -6.44 9.90
C LEU A 61 -15.20 -7.90 9.87
N GLU A 62 -15.62 -8.48 11.01
CA GLU A 62 -16.17 -9.84 11.09
C GLU A 62 -17.35 -10.09 10.15
N ASP A 63 -18.21 -9.07 9.95
CA ASP A 63 -19.40 -9.18 9.11
C ASP A 63 -19.06 -9.13 7.61
N ILE A 64 -17.95 -8.48 7.24
CA ILE A 64 -17.57 -8.23 5.84
C ILE A 64 -16.36 -9.05 5.38
N ILE A 65 -15.64 -9.72 6.29
CA ILE A 65 -14.36 -10.35 5.97
C ILE A 65 -14.49 -11.54 5.02
N THR A 66 -15.66 -12.19 4.99
CA THR A 66 -15.97 -13.28 4.05
C THR A 66 -16.05 -12.77 2.61
N ASP A 67 -16.47 -11.53 2.43
CA ASP A 67 -16.70 -10.93 1.11
C ASP A 67 -15.55 -9.99 0.72
N ILE A 68 -14.44 -10.01 1.46
CA ILE A 68 -13.34 -9.06 1.29
C ILE A 68 -12.74 -9.10 -0.12
N SER A 69 -12.75 -10.27 -0.75
CA SER A 69 -12.30 -10.46 -2.12
C SER A 69 -13.14 -9.70 -3.14
N GLU A 70 -14.45 -9.51 -2.90
CA GLU A 70 -15.36 -8.81 -3.81
C GLU A 70 -15.08 -7.31 -3.88
N PHE A 71 -14.62 -6.73 -2.76
CA PHE A 71 -14.44 -5.28 -2.67
C PHE A 71 -12.99 -4.83 -2.48
N ALA A 72 -12.04 -5.74 -2.22
CA ALA A 72 -10.63 -5.40 -2.09
C ALA A 72 -10.08 -4.64 -3.31
N ALA A 73 -10.54 -4.99 -4.51
CA ALA A 73 -10.13 -4.33 -5.75
C ALA A 73 -10.47 -2.82 -5.80
N PHE A 74 -11.46 -2.35 -5.04
CA PHE A 74 -11.83 -0.94 -4.99
C PHE A 74 -10.94 -0.12 -4.04
N PHE A 75 -10.17 -0.78 -3.18
CA PHE A 75 -9.37 -0.09 -2.18
C PHE A 75 -7.96 0.23 -2.67
N PRO A 76 -7.49 1.47 -2.44
CA PRO A 76 -6.08 1.81 -2.64
C PRO A 76 -5.15 0.95 -1.76
N PRO A 77 -3.88 0.77 -2.16
CA PRO A 77 -2.90 -0.04 -1.42
C PRO A 77 -2.78 0.24 0.08
N HIS A 78 -2.77 1.52 0.46
CA HIS A 78 -2.66 1.93 1.87
C HIS A 78 -3.93 1.62 2.68
N ILE A 79 -5.10 1.61 2.04
CA ILE A 79 -6.36 1.22 2.68
C ILE A 79 -6.39 -0.30 2.88
N LYS A 80 -5.98 -1.08 1.88
CA LYS A 80 -5.83 -2.54 2.01
C LYS A 80 -4.89 -2.89 3.16
N LEU A 81 -3.75 -2.20 3.25
CA LEU A 81 -2.77 -2.40 4.32
C LEU A 81 -3.32 -2.03 5.71
N ALA A 82 -4.10 -0.97 5.82
CA ALA A 82 -4.78 -0.60 7.06
C ALA A 82 -5.84 -1.64 7.46
N ILE A 83 -6.65 -2.14 6.52
CA ILE A 83 -7.62 -3.21 6.78
C ILE A 83 -6.91 -4.49 7.24
N MET A 84 -5.80 -4.87 6.60
CA MET A 84 -4.98 -6.00 6.99
C MET A 84 -4.42 -5.84 8.43
N SER A 85 -3.91 -4.65 8.76
CA SER A 85 -3.40 -4.33 10.09
C SER A 85 -4.50 -4.42 11.17
N ILE A 86 -5.72 -3.97 10.85
CA ILE A 86 -6.88 -4.11 11.74
C ILE A 86 -7.29 -5.59 11.88
N ALA A 87 -7.35 -6.34 10.77
CA ALA A 87 -7.67 -7.77 10.76
C ALA A 87 -6.70 -8.55 11.67
N ARG A 88 -5.41 -8.28 11.55
CA ARG A 88 -4.35 -8.84 12.41
C ARG A 88 -4.60 -8.54 13.88
N ARG A 89 -4.83 -7.26 14.23
CA ARG A 89 -5.06 -6.81 15.61
C ARG A 89 -6.35 -7.37 16.22
N ARG A 90 -7.33 -7.69 15.37
CA ARG A 90 -8.58 -8.37 15.74
C ARG A 90 -8.50 -9.90 15.72
N ARG A 91 -7.35 -10.49 15.34
CA ARG A 91 -7.15 -11.95 15.19
C ARG A 91 -8.08 -12.57 14.12
N LEU A 92 -8.34 -11.83 13.07
CA LEU A 92 -9.15 -12.26 11.92
C LEU A 92 -8.31 -12.51 10.67
N LEU A 93 -7.00 -12.30 10.74
CA LEU A 93 -6.09 -12.46 9.61
C LEU A 93 -5.74 -13.94 9.39
N ASN A 94 -6.04 -14.43 8.18
CA ASN A 94 -5.74 -15.76 7.68
C ASN A 94 -5.29 -15.67 6.20
N ASP A 95 -5.02 -16.82 5.57
CA ASP A 95 -4.52 -16.87 4.18
C ASP A 95 -5.47 -16.24 3.16
N GLU A 96 -6.78 -16.43 3.30
CA GLU A 96 -7.79 -15.90 2.38
C GLU A 96 -7.83 -14.37 2.42
N VAL A 97 -7.85 -13.81 3.62
CA VAL A 97 -7.84 -12.36 3.86
C VAL A 97 -6.54 -11.74 3.37
N LEU A 98 -5.41 -12.38 3.71
CA LEU A 98 -4.08 -11.94 3.28
C LEU A 98 -3.97 -11.92 1.75
N THR A 99 -4.40 -12.99 1.10
CA THR A 99 -4.36 -13.14 -0.36
C THR A 99 -5.26 -12.11 -1.05
N SER A 100 -6.47 -11.90 -0.52
CA SER A 100 -7.44 -10.95 -1.09
C SER A 100 -6.96 -9.50 -1.02
N LEU A 101 -6.18 -9.16 0.02
CA LEU A 101 -5.66 -7.81 0.24
C LEU A 101 -4.27 -7.59 -0.35
N ALA A 102 -3.57 -8.65 -0.78
CA ALA A 102 -2.19 -8.58 -1.25
C ALA A 102 -1.99 -7.52 -2.35
N GLU A 103 -0.88 -6.79 -2.28
CA GLU A 103 -0.62 -5.65 -3.15
C GLU A 103 0.88 -5.43 -3.37
N SER A 104 1.29 -5.25 -4.61
CA SER A 104 2.72 -5.25 -5.01
C SER A 104 3.54 -4.06 -4.51
N SER A 105 2.86 -3.00 -4.07
CA SER A 105 3.47 -1.78 -3.53
C SER A 105 3.74 -1.84 -2.02
N TRP A 106 3.48 -2.96 -1.35
CA TRP A 106 3.75 -3.10 0.07
C TRP A 106 5.24 -3.30 0.34
N GLU A 107 5.81 -2.41 1.17
CA GLU A 107 7.17 -2.52 1.69
C GLU A 107 7.20 -3.13 3.10
N ILE A 108 6.09 -3.07 3.83
CA ILE A 108 5.96 -3.53 5.21
C ILE A 108 4.78 -4.50 5.30
N LEU A 109 5.00 -5.64 5.95
CA LEU A 109 3.97 -6.63 6.22
C LEU A 109 4.05 -7.16 7.64
N ASP A 110 3.05 -6.88 8.47
CA ASP A 110 2.90 -7.48 9.80
C ASP A 110 1.83 -8.56 9.74
N VAL A 111 2.23 -9.83 9.89
CA VAL A 111 1.29 -10.96 10.03
C VAL A 111 1.40 -11.59 11.42
N SER A 112 2.05 -10.91 12.37
CA SER A 112 2.38 -11.49 13.67
C SER A 112 1.14 -11.93 14.46
N GLY A 113 1.23 -13.11 15.05
CA GLY A 113 0.17 -13.71 15.87
C GLY A 113 -1.12 -14.03 15.12
N SER A 114 -1.05 -14.20 13.79
CA SER A 114 -2.20 -14.53 12.94
C SER A 114 -2.28 -16.02 12.60
N ASP A 115 -3.36 -16.40 11.91
CA ASP A 115 -3.61 -17.76 11.42
C ASP A 115 -3.05 -18.02 10.02
N VAL A 116 -2.20 -17.12 9.51
CA VAL A 116 -1.52 -17.25 8.21
C VAL A 116 -0.58 -18.47 8.21
N THR A 117 -0.55 -19.17 7.08
CA THR A 117 0.27 -20.36 6.82
C THR A 117 1.34 -20.11 5.76
N ASP A 118 2.15 -21.14 5.48
CA ASP A 118 3.12 -21.10 4.38
C ASP A 118 2.48 -20.81 3.02
N VAL A 119 1.22 -21.21 2.80
CA VAL A 119 0.49 -20.95 1.56
C VAL A 119 0.22 -19.45 1.39
N GLY A 120 -0.30 -18.80 2.45
CA GLY A 120 -0.51 -17.35 2.45
C GLY A 120 0.79 -16.58 2.25
N LEU A 121 1.88 -17.00 2.92
CA LEU A 121 3.20 -16.38 2.72
C LEU A 121 3.73 -16.56 1.29
N ALA A 122 3.59 -17.74 0.69
CA ALA A 122 4.04 -17.97 -0.68
C ALA A 122 3.29 -17.10 -1.69
N THR A 123 1.97 -16.94 -1.52
CA THR A 123 1.15 -16.04 -2.34
C THR A 123 1.62 -14.60 -2.22
N VAL A 124 1.85 -14.13 -0.99
CA VAL A 124 2.33 -12.77 -0.75
C VAL A 124 3.75 -12.57 -1.27
N ALA A 125 4.64 -13.55 -1.14
CA ALA A 125 5.99 -13.50 -1.69
C ALA A 125 5.98 -13.32 -3.22
N ASN A 126 4.99 -13.90 -3.92
CA ASN A 126 4.82 -13.73 -5.36
C ASN A 126 4.25 -12.36 -5.74
N VAL A 127 3.41 -11.76 -4.91
CA VAL A 127 2.76 -10.46 -5.20
C VAL A 127 3.62 -9.28 -4.74
N CYS A 128 4.20 -9.38 -3.55
CA CYS A 128 4.85 -8.30 -2.80
C CYS A 128 6.38 -8.45 -2.84
N SER A 129 6.97 -8.44 -4.04
CA SER A 129 8.43 -8.56 -4.22
C SER A 129 9.23 -7.38 -3.65
N ASN A 130 8.58 -6.24 -3.41
CA ASN A 130 9.18 -5.02 -2.84
C ASN A 130 9.20 -5.01 -1.30
N LEU A 131 8.88 -6.12 -0.63
CA LEU A 131 8.90 -6.18 0.83
C LEU A 131 10.31 -5.90 1.37
N ARG A 132 10.37 -4.95 2.31
CA ARG A 132 11.58 -4.54 3.03
C ARG A 132 11.52 -4.92 4.51
N ALA A 133 10.32 -5.01 5.10
CA ALA A 133 10.14 -5.45 6.48
C ALA A 133 8.98 -6.43 6.62
N ILE A 134 9.20 -7.55 7.31
CA ILE A 134 8.15 -8.52 7.64
C ILE A 134 8.20 -8.96 9.10
N ASP A 135 7.02 -9.08 9.72
CA ASP A 135 6.86 -9.65 11.06
C ASP A 135 6.02 -10.93 11.00
N ILE A 136 6.68 -12.07 11.23
CA ILE A 136 6.09 -13.41 11.31
C ILE A 136 6.13 -13.95 12.75
N SER A 137 6.38 -13.09 13.74
CA SER A 137 6.45 -13.51 15.13
C SER A 137 5.11 -14.06 15.61
N ARG A 138 5.16 -15.05 16.51
CA ARG A 138 3.98 -15.70 17.12
C ARG A 138 3.02 -16.38 16.13
N CYS A 139 3.41 -16.57 14.87
CA CYS A 139 2.64 -17.38 13.93
C CYS A 139 2.93 -18.87 14.14
N GLU A 140 1.89 -19.66 14.44
CA GLU A 140 2.05 -21.09 14.74
C GLU A 140 2.07 -21.98 13.49
N LYS A 141 1.52 -21.50 12.38
CA LYS A 141 1.35 -22.25 11.13
C LYS A 141 2.40 -21.94 10.07
N ILE A 142 3.30 -20.99 10.34
CA ILE A 142 4.42 -20.63 9.46
C ILE A 142 5.64 -21.49 9.79
N THR A 143 6.19 -22.13 8.78
CA THR A 143 7.36 -23.00 8.87
C THR A 143 8.54 -22.46 8.05
N THR A 144 9.63 -23.23 8.00
CA THR A 144 10.79 -22.87 7.18
C THR A 144 10.47 -22.77 5.70
N ALA A 145 9.43 -23.46 5.22
CA ALA A 145 9.00 -23.37 3.82
C ALA A 145 8.50 -21.97 3.48
N GLY A 146 7.57 -21.41 4.27
CA GLY A 146 7.06 -20.07 4.04
C GLY A 146 8.14 -18.99 4.18
N VAL A 147 9.06 -19.14 5.15
CA VAL A 147 10.21 -18.22 5.29
C VAL A 147 11.14 -18.30 4.08
N SER A 148 11.39 -19.48 3.54
CA SER A 148 12.21 -19.67 2.33
C SER A 148 11.60 -18.99 1.11
N GLU A 149 10.28 -19.02 0.94
CA GLU A 149 9.59 -18.32 -0.16
C GLU A 149 9.76 -16.80 -0.04
N ILE A 150 9.60 -16.24 1.17
CA ILE A 150 9.79 -14.81 1.40
C ILE A 150 11.24 -14.40 1.12
N VAL A 151 12.22 -15.14 1.67
CA VAL A 151 13.64 -14.83 1.49
C VAL A 151 14.06 -14.91 0.01
N SER A 152 13.51 -15.88 -0.75
CA SER A 152 13.88 -16.06 -2.15
C SER A 152 13.21 -15.07 -3.12
N ARG A 153 12.00 -14.58 -2.80
CA ARG A 153 11.22 -13.72 -3.71
C ARG A 153 11.20 -12.24 -3.32
N CYS A 154 11.66 -11.90 -2.12
CA CYS A 154 11.75 -10.53 -1.63
C CYS A 154 13.23 -10.12 -1.47
N PRO A 155 13.95 -9.82 -2.58
CA PRO A 155 15.38 -9.52 -2.53
C PRO A 155 15.72 -8.23 -1.78
N SER A 156 14.72 -7.35 -1.58
CA SER A 156 14.86 -6.09 -0.84
C SER A 156 14.59 -6.24 0.67
N LEU A 157 14.40 -7.46 1.18
CA LEU A 157 14.07 -7.68 2.59
C LEU A 157 15.23 -7.28 3.51
N GLU A 158 15.03 -6.21 4.29
CA GLU A 158 16.03 -5.65 5.21
C GLU A 158 15.76 -6.05 6.67
N ILE A 159 14.49 -6.26 7.03
CA ILE A 159 14.04 -6.50 8.41
C ILE A 159 13.18 -7.76 8.47
N LEU A 160 13.59 -8.72 9.28
CA LEU A 160 12.80 -9.90 9.64
C LEU A 160 12.55 -9.92 11.14
N ARG A 161 11.30 -10.08 11.55
CA ARG A 161 10.92 -10.31 12.94
C ARG A 161 10.31 -11.71 13.09
N CYS A 162 10.80 -12.48 14.04
CA CYS A 162 10.41 -13.89 14.22
C CYS A 162 10.47 -14.33 15.69
N GLY A 163 10.01 -15.56 15.95
CA GLY A 163 9.94 -16.13 17.30
C GLY A 163 8.73 -15.63 18.09
N GLY A 164 8.79 -15.74 19.42
CA GLY A 164 7.75 -15.25 20.34
C GLY A 164 6.69 -16.28 20.77
N CYS A 165 6.63 -17.47 20.17
CA CYS A 165 5.88 -18.63 20.66
C CYS A 165 6.66 -19.94 20.39
N PRO A 166 6.39 -21.06 21.09
CA PRO A 166 7.20 -22.28 20.97
C PRO A 166 7.42 -22.77 19.52
N ARG A 167 6.37 -22.70 18.68
CA ARG A 167 6.42 -23.13 17.29
C ARG A 167 7.20 -22.17 16.40
N SER A 168 6.97 -20.85 16.52
CA SER A 168 7.72 -19.84 15.78
C SER A 168 9.19 -19.77 16.19
N GLU A 169 9.52 -20.01 17.47
CA GLU A 169 10.91 -20.15 17.95
C GLU A 169 11.63 -21.34 17.31
N PHE A 170 10.93 -22.47 17.19
CA PHE A 170 11.45 -23.64 16.49
C PHE A 170 11.68 -23.34 14.99
N THR A 171 10.74 -22.68 14.34
CA THR A 171 10.88 -22.23 12.95
C THR A 171 12.07 -21.29 12.78
N ALA A 172 12.21 -20.27 13.66
CA ALA A 172 13.31 -19.30 13.60
C ALA A 172 14.69 -19.98 13.67
N ARG A 173 14.89 -20.92 14.61
CA ARG A 173 16.12 -21.73 14.70
C ARG A 173 16.40 -22.52 13.43
N ARG A 174 15.38 -23.16 12.85
CA ARG A 174 15.53 -23.92 11.61
C ARG A 174 15.81 -23.03 10.39
N CYS A 175 15.38 -21.77 10.43
CA CYS A 175 15.63 -20.81 9.36
C CYS A 175 17.02 -20.18 9.41
N LEU A 176 17.84 -20.41 10.44
CA LEU A 176 19.18 -19.80 10.56
C LEU A 176 20.00 -19.93 9.28
N ASN A 177 19.99 -21.11 8.64
CA ASN A 177 20.73 -21.34 7.40
C ASN A 177 20.15 -20.58 6.19
N LEU A 178 18.86 -20.22 6.21
CA LEU A 178 18.21 -19.43 5.16
C LEU A 178 18.52 -17.93 5.28
N LEU A 179 18.77 -17.46 6.51
CA LEU A 179 19.13 -16.07 6.80
C LEU A 179 20.60 -15.76 6.48
N LYS A 180 21.40 -16.79 6.22
CA LYS A 180 22.78 -16.65 5.76
C LYS A 180 22.78 -16.15 4.32
N PRO A 181 23.48 -15.05 3.99
CA PRO A 181 23.72 -14.70 2.60
C PRO A 181 24.53 -15.84 1.98
N LYS A 182 24.05 -16.41 0.87
CA LYS A 182 24.84 -17.40 0.14
C LYS A 182 25.97 -16.65 -0.56
N LEU A 183 27.19 -16.82 -0.06
CA LEU A 183 28.37 -16.55 -0.87
C LEU A 183 28.36 -17.59 -1.98
N ASN A 184 28.16 -17.17 -3.23
CA ASN A 184 28.50 -18.03 -4.35
C ASN A 184 29.98 -18.36 -4.23
N THR A 185 30.28 -19.63 -3.96
CA THR A 185 31.61 -20.19 -4.18
C THR A 185 31.84 -20.24 -5.68
N LEU A 186 32.24 -19.12 -6.27
CA LEU A 186 33.12 -19.18 -7.42
C LEU A 186 34.52 -19.31 -6.85
N GLU A 187 35.17 -20.39 -7.25
CA GLU A 187 36.62 -20.56 -7.21
C GLU A 187 37.28 -19.22 -7.54
N GLU A 188 38.35 -18.90 -6.80
CA GLU A 188 39.30 -17.81 -7.05
C GLU A 188 38.94 -16.93 -8.26
N ASP A 189 38.29 -15.78 -8.05
CA ASP A 189 38.65 -14.55 -8.75
C ASP A 189 37.90 -13.32 -8.23
N SER A 190 38.69 -12.26 -8.07
CA SER A 190 38.39 -10.84 -7.89
C SER A 190 36.93 -10.40 -7.66
N TRP A 191 36.72 -9.65 -6.56
CA TRP A 191 35.47 -8.93 -6.20
C TRP A 191 34.98 -7.89 -7.23
N GLU A 192 35.62 -7.75 -8.40
CA GLU A 192 35.33 -6.69 -9.37
C GLU A 192 34.41 -7.09 -10.53
N GLU A 193 34.07 -8.39 -10.71
CA GLU A 193 33.30 -8.85 -11.87
C GLU A 193 32.23 -9.91 -11.53
N LEU A 194 31.19 -9.58 -10.76
CA LEU A 194 29.98 -10.39 -10.72
C LEU A 194 28.79 -9.68 -11.37
N ASP A 195 28.38 -10.20 -12.51
CA ASP A 195 27.18 -9.79 -13.24
C ASP A 195 25.91 -10.25 -12.48
N THR A 196 24.88 -9.39 -12.49
CA THR A 196 23.63 -9.50 -11.71
C THR A 196 22.72 -10.73 -11.98
N LEU A 197 23.19 -11.71 -12.75
CA LEU A 197 22.39 -12.83 -13.25
C LEU A 197 22.64 -14.16 -12.54
N ASP A 198 23.71 -14.29 -11.76
CA ASP A 198 24.01 -15.49 -10.96
C ASP A 198 23.65 -15.32 -9.48
N ILE A 199 22.48 -14.75 -9.18
CA ILE A 199 22.06 -14.51 -7.78
C ILE A 199 21.49 -15.80 -7.18
N GLY A 200 22.36 -16.58 -6.54
CA GLY A 200 21.99 -17.75 -5.75
C GLY A 200 21.15 -17.34 -4.54
N GLY A 201 19.85 -17.64 -4.57
CA GLY A 201 18.88 -17.12 -3.60
C GLY A 201 19.28 -17.21 -2.11
N GLY A 202 19.03 -16.11 -1.37
CA GLY A 202 19.29 -15.94 0.05
C GLY A 202 18.85 -14.56 0.58
N ALA A 203 19.06 -14.29 1.87
CA ALA A 203 18.63 -13.05 2.55
C ALA A 203 19.64 -11.89 2.38
N GLU A 204 20.00 -11.55 1.14
CA GLU A 204 21.13 -10.67 0.80
C GLU A 204 21.00 -9.23 1.32
N SER A 205 19.77 -8.72 1.37
CA SER A 205 19.48 -7.38 1.88
C SER A 205 19.30 -7.32 3.40
N LEU A 206 19.22 -8.47 4.08
CA LEU A 206 18.87 -8.53 5.50
C LEU A 206 19.93 -7.81 6.35
N ARG A 207 19.46 -6.88 7.18
CA ARG A 207 20.30 -6.05 8.05
C ARG A 207 19.88 -6.12 9.51
N TRP A 208 18.59 -6.33 9.77
CA TRP A 208 18.05 -6.35 11.12
C TRP A 208 17.21 -7.60 11.35
N LEU A 209 17.57 -8.35 12.39
CA LEU A 209 16.81 -9.51 12.85
C LEU A 209 16.25 -9.23 14.24
N VAL A 210 14.93 -9.21 14.36
CA VAL A 210 14.25 -9.08 15.66
C VAL A 210 13.80 -10.47 16.11
N TRP A 211 14.56 -11.02 17.06
CA TRP A 211 14.30 -12.33 17.65
C TRP A 211 14.57 -12.27 19.16
N PRO A 212 13.57 -11.84 19.97
CA PRO A 212 13.79 -11.48 21.37
C PRO A 212 14.28 -12.61 22.28
N LYS A 213 13.92 -13.86 21.98
CA LYS A 213 14.29 -15.05 22.77
C LYS A 213 15.28 -15.97 22.04
N ILE A 214 16.16 -15.39 21.23
CA ILE A 214 17.23 -16.13 20.59
C ILE A 214 18.15 -16.80 21.62
N ASP A 215 18.51 -18.06 21.40
CA ASP A 215 19.49 -18.79 22.22
C ASP A 215 20.93 -18.40 21.88
N ASP A 216 21.84 -18.60 22.85
CA ASP A 216 23.24 -18.17 22.73
C ASP A 216 23.94 -18.83 21.54
N ASN A 217 23.68 -20.11 21.28
CA ASN A 217 24.26 -20.83 20.13
C ASN A 217 23.84 -20.20 18.79
N SER A 218 22.54 -19.92 18.63
CA SER A 218 22.01 -19.27 17.42
C SER A 218 22.59 -17.85 17.24
N LYS A 219 22.75 -17.12 18.35
CA LYS A 219 23.34 -15.77 18.35
C LYS A 219 24.81 -15.79 17.97
N GLU A 220 25.61 -16.71 18.51
CA GLU A 220 27.01 -16.91 18.16
C GLU A 220 27.17 -17.32 16.70
N THR A 221 26.32 -18.23 16.21
CA THR A 221 26.31 -18.66 14.81
C THR A 221 26.08 -17.48 13.86
N LEU A 222 25.08 -16.63 14.15
CA LEU A 222 24.80 -15.45 13.33
C LEU A 222 25.90 -14.38 13.45
N ALA A 223 26.51 -14.22 14.62
CA ALA A 223 27.62 -13.28 14.79
C ALA A 223 28.86 -13.70 14.00
N ALA A 224 29.15 -15.01 13.94
CA ALA A 224 30.28 -15.56 13.21
C ALA A 224 30.06 -15.57 11.68
N GLU A 225 28.87 -15.98 11.24
CA GLU A 225 28.59 -16.21 9.82
C GLU A 225 27.89 -15.04 9.11
N CYS A 226 27.24 -14.14 9.86
CA CYS A 226 26.45 -13.04 9.32
C CYS A 226 26.69 -11.71 10.07
N PRO A 227 27.94 -11.20 10.15
CA PRO A 227 28.28 -10.04 10.98
C PRO A 227 27.55 -8.74 10.57
N ARG A 228 27.00 -8.68 9.35
CA ARG A 228 26.18 -7.56 8.87
C ARG A 228 24.80 -7.51 9.53
N VAL A 229 24.25 -8.65 9.97
CA VAL A 229 22.91 -8.73 10.55
C VAL A 229 22.96 -8.32 12.02
N THR A 230 22.35 -7.18 12.34
CA THR A 230 22.20 -6.73 13.72
C THR A 230 21.02 -7.42 14.37
N ILE A 231 21.29 -8.17 15.45
CA ILE A 231 20.27 -8.89 16.22
C ILE A 231 19.70 -8.00 17.32
N ASN A 232 18.37 -7.94 17.43
CA ASN A 232 17.63 -7.20 18.46
C ASN A 232 18.15 -5.77 18.67
N PRO A 233 18.18 -4.93 17.62
CA PRO A 233 18.76 -3.61 17.70
C PRO A 233 18.03 -2.75 18.72
N GLN A 234 18.80 -1.96 19.46
CA GLN A 234 18.28 -1.05 20.48
C GLN A 234 18.34 0.40 19.98
N PRO A 235 17.44 1.28 20.44
CA PRO A 235 17.51 2.69 20.12
C PRO A 235 18.76 3.30 20.78
N SER A 236 19.75 3.70 19.98
CA SER A 236 20.93 4.44 20.47
C SER A 236 20.70 5.96 20.38
N PRO A 237 20.93 6.74 21.45
CA PRO A 237 20.90 8.19 21.41
C PRO A 237 22.16 8.82 20.79
N TYR A 238 23.25 8.06 20.64
CA TYR A 238 24.52 8.54 20.09
C TYR A 238 24.86 7.81 18.78
N ASP A 239 24.98 8.58 17.69
CA ASP A 239 25.11 8.13 16.31
C ASP A 239 26.51 8.47 15.77
N LEU A 240 27.47 7.55 15.96
CA LEU A 240 28.82 7.66 15.41
C LEU A 240 29.08 6.68 14.25
N SER A 241 28.17 5.74 13.97
CA SER A 241 28.36 4.68 12.96
C SER A 241 27.53 4.86 11.68
N GLY A 242 26.73 5.93 11.56
CA GLY A 242 26.10 6.30 10.28
C GLY A 242 25.02 5.33 9.77
N SER A 243 24.60 4.34 10.57
CA SER A 243 23.46 3.47 10.25
C SER A 243 22.44 3.52 11.38
N ARG A 244 21.59 4.56 11.35
CA ARG A 244 20.48 4.70 12.30
C ARG A 244 19.53 3.52 12.16
N VAL A 245 19.29 2.82 13.27
CA VAL A 245 18.31 1.72 13.34
C VAL A 245 16.93 2.25 12.96
N PRO A 246 16.25 1.67 11.94
CA PRO A 246 14.90 2.07 11.56
C PRO A 246 13.90 1.69 12.67
N VAL A 247 12.80 2.46 12.80
CA VAL A 247 11.78 2.19 13.84
C VAL A 247 11.12 0.83 13.64
N GLU A 248 11.04 0.39 12.39
CA GLU A 248 10.56 -0.91 11.93
C GLU A 248 11.48 -2.06 12.36
N ALA A 249 12.71 -1.81 12.82
CA ALA A 249 13.59 -2.82 13.42
C ALA A 249 13.51 -2.88 14.95
N LEU A 250 12.75 -2.00 15.61
CA LEU A 250 12.64 -1.97 17.07
C LEU A 250 11.54 -2.89 17.60
N ALA A 251 11.90 -3.86 18.45
CA ALA A 251 10.96 -4.82 19.04
C ALA A 251 9.86 -4.17 19.91
N SER A 252 10.08 -2.95 20.41
CA SER A 252 9.14 -2.25 21.28
C SER A 252 7.90 -1.71 20.55
N VAL A 253 7.93 -1.65 19.22
CA VAL A 253 6.85 -1.07 18.40
C VAL A 253 6.35 -2.13 17.41
N PRO A 254 5.03 -2.44 17.37
CA PRO A 254 4.45 -3.30 16.34
C PRO A 254 4.81 -2.79 14.95
N LEU A 255 5.09 -3.70 14.01
CA LEU A 255 5.59 -3.32 12.70
C LEU A 255 4.56 -2.48 11.93
N ASP A 256 3.27 -2.75 12.16
CA ASP A 256 2.16 -2.01 11.56
C ASP A 256 1.76 -0.71 12.28
N HIS A 257 2.51 -0.25 13.29
CA HIS A 257 2.07 0.87 14.14
C HIS A 257 1.77 2.17 13.36
N SER A 258 2.66 2.56 12.43
CA SER A 258 2.51 3.78 11.63
C SER A 258 1.34 3.73 10.65
N ILE A 259 0.87 2.54 10.29
CA ILE A 259 -0.26 2.34 9.37
C ILE A 259 -1.58 2.69 10.06
N VAL A 260 -1.67 2.39 11.36
CA VAL A 260 -2.92 2.51 12.12
C VAL A 260 -2.88 3.60 13.21
N GLU A 261 -1.79 4.36 13.32
CA GLU A 261 -1.59 5.37 14.37
C GLU A 261 -2.67 6.46 14.42
N ASP A 262 -3.22 6.82 13.26
CA ASP A 262 -4.21 7.89 13.10
C ASP A 262 -5.65 7.43 13.36
N ILE A 263 -5.86 6.15 13.63
CA ILE A 263 -7.19 5.58 13.79
C ILE A 263 -7.37 5.16 15.24
N ASP A 264 -8.43 5.66 15.87
CA ASP A 264 -8.69 5.41 17.29
C ASP A 264 -8.91 3.90 17.52
N PRO A 265 -8.05 3.23 18.31
CA PRO A 265 -8.16 1.80 18.55
C PRO A 265 -9.52 1.36 19.13
N LYS A 266 -10.24 2.27 19.80
CA LYS A 266 -11.58 1.99 20.32
C LYS A 266 -12.63 1.81 19.24
N THR A 267 -12.40 2.34 18.03
CA THR A 267 -13.38 2.32 16.94
C THR A 267 -13.53 0.93 16.33
N TRP A 268 -12.45 0.18 16.17
CA TRP A 268 -12.50 -1.21 15.70
C TRP A 268 -12.41 -2.25 16.81
N ALA A 269 -12.13 -1.83 18.05
CA ALA A 269 -12.20 -2.73 19.18
C ALA A 269 -13.66 -3.10 19.41
N VAL A 270 -14.00 -4.38 19.28
CA VAL A 270 -15.31 -4.86 19.73
C VAL A 270 -15.32 -4.72 21.24
N SER A 271 -15.93 -3.65 21.74
CA SER A 271 -16.49 -3.70 23.08
C SER A 271 -17.51 -4.82 23.02
N ALA A 272 -17.29 -5.88 23.80
CA ALA A 272 -18.31 -6.89 24.08
C ALA A 272 -19.45 -6.21 24.86
N ALA A 273 -20.16 -5.28 24.22
CA ALA A 273 -21.45 -4.83 24.70
C ALA A 273 -22.39 -6.03 24.52
N PRO A 274 -23.06 -6.48 25.60
CA PRO A 274 -24.03 -7.56 25.46
C PRO A 274 -25.03 -7.16 24.39
N ARG A 275 -25.24 -8.06 23.41
CA ARG A 275 -26.31 -7.90 22.43
C ARG A 275 -27.58 -7.59 23.22
N ARG A 276 -28.09 -6.36 23.08
CA ARG A 276 -29.37 -5.98 23.69
C ARG A 276 -30.40 -6.96 23.11
N PRO A 277 -31.13 -7.74 23.92
CA PRO A 277 -32.12 -8.66 23.40
C PRO A 277 -33.07 -7.87 22.51
N VAL A 278 -33.15 -8.28 21.24
CA VAL A 278 -34.10 -7.72 20.28
C VAL A 278 -35.48 -7.99 20.87
N ALA A 279 -36.19 -6.94 21.26
CA ALA A 279 -37.59 -7.07 21.67
C ALA A 279 -38.35 -7.77 20.54
N PRO A 280 -39.29 -8.69 20.85
CA PRO A 280 -40.02 -9.41 19.82
C PRO A 280 -40.67 -8.40 18.85
N PRO A 281 -40.57 -8.64 17.52
CA PRO A 281 -41.09 -7.71 16.54
C PRO A 281 -42.59 -7.50 16.76
N ASN A 282 -42.99 -6.23 16.85
CA ASN A 282 -44.39 -5.84 16.90
C ASN A 282 -45.07 -6.30 15.59
N PRO A 283 -46.07 -7.21 15.63
CA PRO A 283 -46.68 -7.77 14.43
C PRO A 283 -47.41 -6.74 13.54
N ASN A 284 -47.57 -5.51 14.01
CA ASN A 284 -48.23 -4.41 13.29
C ASN A 284 -47.29 -3.29 12.80
N ALA A 285 -45.97 -3.45 12.90
CA ALA A 285 -45.03 -2.46 12.36
C ALA A 285 -44.82 -2.70 10.84
N PRO A 286 -44.90 -1.66 9.98
CA PRO A 286 -44.51 -1.81 8.58
C PRO A 286 -43.05 -2.28 8.48
N PRO A 287 -42.68 -3.11 7.49
CA PRO A 287 -41.34 -3.67 7.39
C PRO A 287 -40.31 -2.54 7.31
N GLU A 288 -39.52 -2.39 8.37
CA GLU A 288 -38.44 -1.40 8.40
C GLU A 288 -37.38 -1.81 7.38
N ILE A 289 -37.25 -1.04 6.31
CA ILE A 289 -36.21 -1.24 5.30
C ILE A 289 -34.85 -1.08 6.00
N PRO A 290 -33.96 -2.09 5.96
CA PRO A 290 -32.65 -2.01 6.59
C PRO A 290 -31.89 -0.74 6.13
N ILE A 291 -31.11 -0.14 7.03
CA ILE A 291 -30.36 1.09 6.75
C ILE A 291 -29.51 0.97 5.47
N ALA A 292 -28.87 -0.19 5.26
CA ALA A 292 -28.10 -0.47 4.05
C ALA A 292 -28.96 -0.36 2.77
N GLU A 293 -30.18 -0.92 2.78
CA GLU A 293 -31.09 -0.84 1.65
C GLU A 293 -31.62 0.59 1.45
N ARG A 294 -31.81 1.36 2.54
CA ARG A 294 -32.11 2.80 2.45
C ARG A 294 -30.99 3.59 1.76
N PHE A 295 -29.73 3.30 2.08
CA PHE A 295 -28.57 3.93 1.42
C PHE A 295 -28.47 3.54 -0.05
N ARG A 296 -28.70 2.26 -0.37
CA ARG A 296 -28.73 1.76 -1.75
C ARG A 296 -29.81 2.46 -2.58
N LEU A 297 -31.02 2.57 -2.06
CA LEU A 297 -32.14 3.26 -2.71
C LEU A 297 -31.85 4.76 -2.89
N ALA A 298 -31.29 5.43 -1.88
CA ALA A 298 -30.91 6.84 -1.98
C ALA A 298 -29.82 7.08 -3.04
N TYR A 299 -28.88 6.14 -3.21
CA TYR A 299 -27.88 6.20 -4.27
C TYR A 299 -28.51 6.05 -5.66
N VAL A 300 -29.38 5.05 -5.84
CA VAL A 300 -30.11 4.82 -7.11
C VAL A 300 -30.97 6.05 -7.48
N GLU A 301 -31.68 6.61 -6.51
CA GLU A 301 -32.50 7.81 -6.70
C GLU A 301 -31.64 9.02 -7.10
N ARG A 302 -30.49 9.21 -6.45
CA ARG A 302 -29.54 10.27 -6.78
C ARG A 302 -29.00 10.10 -8.21
N GLU A 303 -28.64 8.88 -8.60
CA GLU A 303 -28.15 8.58 -9.94
C GLU A 303 -29.22 8.86 -11.00
N ALA A 304 -30.48 8.42 -10.77
CA ALA A 304 -31.60 8.71 -11.63
C ALA A 304 -31.84 10.23 -11.77
N ARG A 305 -31.73 10.99 -10.68
CA ARG A 305 -31.85 12.47 -10.70
C ARG A 305 -30.71 13.15 -11.46
N LEU A 306 -29.51 12.57 -11.44
CA LEU A 306 -28.33 13.13 -12.11
C LEU A 306 -28.17 12.68 -13.57
N ALA A 307 -28.75 11.55 -13.96
CA ALA A 307 -28.63 10.98 -15.31
C ALA A 307 -29.05 11.96 -16.44
N PRO A 308 -30.17 12.71 -16.34
CA PRO A 308 -30.53 13.71 -17.37
C PRO A 308 -29.51 14.85 -17.47
N LYS A 309 -28.93 15.29 -16.34
CA LYS A 309 -27.91 16.35 -16.31
C LYS A 309 -26.62 15.88 -16.96
N ARG A 310 -26.21 14.63 -16.72
CA ARG A 310 -25.04 14.01 -17.35
C ARG A 310 -25.25 13.87 -18.86
N ALA A 311 -26.38 13.30 -19.28
CA ALA A 311 -26.74 13.16 -20.70
C ALA A 311 -26.80 14.53 -21.41
N LYS A 312 -27.33 15.57 -20.75
CA LYS A 312 -27.34 16.94 -21.30
C LYS A 312 -25.93 17.52 -21.45
N ARG A 313 -25.06 17.36 -20.45
CA ARG A 313 -23.66 17.82 -20.52
C ARG A 313 -22.89 17.09 -21.61
N GLU A 314 -23.09 15.78 -21.73
CA GLU A 314 -22.44 14.95 -22.75
C GLU A 314 -22.88 15.35 -24.16
N ARG A 315 -24.19 15.54 -24.39
CA ARG A 315 -24.70 16.07 -25.68
C ARG A 315 -24.12 17.45 -26.00
N GLN A 316 -23.97 18.31 -24.99
CA GLN A 316 -23.40 19.64 -25.18
C GLN A 316 -21.90 19.57 -25.50
N GLN A 317 -21.16 18.68 -24.84
CA GLN A 317 -19.75 18.42 -25.14
C GLN A 317 -19.57 17.83 -26.53
N ARG A 318 -20.38 16.85 -26.94
CA ARG A 318 -20.36 16.30 -28.31
C ARG A 318 -20.62 17.38 -29.35
N ARG A 319 -21.64 18.23 -29.14
CA ARG A 319 -21.91 19.37 -30.06
C ARG A 319 -20.79 20.41 -30.09
N ARG A 320 -20.05 20.59 -28.99
CA ARG A 320 -18.87 21.47 -28.96
C ARG A 320 -17.71 20.82 -29.72
N ALA A 321 -17.42 19.55 -29.45
CA ALA A 321 -16.40 18.78 -30.14
C ALA A 321 -16.66 18.67 -31.65
N GLU A 322 -17.90 18.42 -32.08
CA GLU A 322 -18.31 18.40 -33.49
C GLU A 322 -18.14 19.77 -34.15
N ARG A 323 -18.51 20.86 -33.44
CA ARG A 323 -18.28 22.22 -33.94
C ARG A 323 -16.81 22.56 -34.02
N ASP A 324 -16.02 22.22 -33.01
CA ASP A 324 -14.57 22.46 -32.98
C ASP A 324 -13.88 21.64 -34.08
N TYR A 325 -14.31 20.39 -34.30
CA TYR A 325 -13.86 19.55 -35.40
C TYR A 325 -14.18 20.18 -36.76
N MET A 326 -15.43 20.56 -37.01
CA MET A 326 -15.85 21.30 -38.21
C MET A 326 -15.21 22.70 -38.30
N MET A 327 -14.66 23.25 -37.22
CA MET A 327 -13.99 24.56 -37.23
C MET A 327 -12.46 24.46 -37.35
N ASN A 328 -11.87 23.29 -37.15
CA ASN A 328 -10.42 23.12 -37.18
C ASN A 328 -9.96 22.19 -38.31
N ASP A 329 -10.85 21.40 -38.88
CA ASP A 329 -10.59 20.53 -40.03
C ASP A 329 -11.06 21.18 -41.34
N ILE A 330 -10.13 21.39 -42.27
CA ILE A 330 -10.36 22.06 -43.56
C ILE A 330 -11.18 21.16 -44.49
N ASP A 331 -10.99 19.84 -44.44
CA ASP A 331 -11.70 18.88 -45.29
C ASP A 331 -13.14 18.70 -44.80
N ALA A 332 -13.36 18.68 -43.49
CA ALA A 332 -14.71 18.65 -42.93
C ALA A 332 -15.53 19.91 -43.30
N ARG A 333 -14.87 21.09 -43.35
CA ARG A 333 -15.50 22.35 -43.80
C ARG A 333 -15.85 22.36 -45.28
N SER A 334 -14.93 21.90 -46.12
CA SER A 334 -15.11 21.91 -47.57
C SER A 334 -16.29 21.01 -47.99
N VAL A 335 -16.40 19.82 -47.37
CA VAL A 335 -17.52 18.89 -47.57
C VAL A 335 -18.85 19.49 -47.10
N ALA A 336 -18.88 20.13 -45.94
CA ALA A 336 -20.10 20.76 -45.42
C ALA A 336 -20.61 21.91 -46.31
N LEU A 337 -19.70 22.76 -46.81
CA LEU A 337 -20.03 23.87 -47.72
C LEU A 337 -20.49 23.36 -49.09
N ALA A 338 -19.83 22.32 -49.64
CA ALA A 338 -20.25 21.69 -50.88
C ALA A 338 -21.68 21.14 -50.78
N ALA A 339 -22.02 20.46 -49.68
CA ALA A 339 -23.37 19.95 -49.43
C ALA A 339 -24.43 21.07 -49.32
N GLN A 340 -24.06 22.23 -48.76
CA GLN A 340 -24.95 23.38 -48.64
C GLN A 340 -25.19 24.05 -50.01
N ALA A 341 -24.15 24.17 -50.85
CA ALA A 341 -24.27 24.65 -52.22
C ALA A 341 -25.18 23.74 -53.07
N SER A 342 -25.04 22.42 -52.96
CA SER A 342 -25.90 21.46 -53.66
C SER A 342 -27.37 21.54 -53.22
N ARG A 343 -27.66 21.88 -51.96
CA ARG A 343 -29.04 22.07 -51.48
C ARG A 343 -29.68 23.35 -52.00
N ASN A 344 -28.91 24.42 -52.17
CA ASN A 344 -29.40 25.69 -52.70
C ASN A 344 -29.67 25.60 -54.21
N LEU A 345 -28.85 24.85 -54.94
CA LEU A 345 -29.06 24.58 -56.38
C LEU A 345 -30.30 23.71 -56.68
N ARG A 346 -30.82 22.97 -55.69
CA ARG A 346 -32.06 22.18 -55.84
C ARG A 346 -33.34 22.97 -55.50
N LYS A 347 -33.22 24.23 -55.07
CA LYS A 347 -34.35 25.10 -54.67
C LYS A 347 -34.53 26.31 -55.58
N SER A 348 -33.63 26.53 -56.54
CA SER A 348 -33.81 27.39 -57.71
C SER A 348 -34.27 26.53 -58.88
#